data_AF-K1PNW6-F1
#
_entry.id   AF-K1PNW6-F1
#
_cell.length_a   1.000
_cell.length_b   1.000
_cell.length_c   1.000
_cell.angle_alpha   90.00
_cell.angle_beta   90.00
_cell.angle_gamma   90.00
#
_symmetry.space_group_name_H-M   'P 1'
#
loop_
_entity.id
_entity.type
_entity.pdbx_description
1 polymer ?
#
loop_
_entity_poly.entity_id
_entity_poly.type
_entity_poly.pdbx_seq_one_letter_code
_entity_poly.pdbx_strand_id
1 'polypeptide(L)'
;MTQNFQTRGDTKWLPKIRGSNLFKYTNIKVWVSTSGGKIPDNAIRTGYEKDGKLLFIARAKMRGKWTSAKCGPYLPGAYIPYNCKEIIVKN
;
A
#
# COMPACT_ATOMS: atom_id res chain seq x y z
N MET A 1 10.05 -1.62 6.92
CA MET A 1 8.63 -1.99 6.81
C MET A 1 7.97 -1.08 5.80
N THR A 2 7.80 -1.59 4.59
CA THR A 2 7.07 -1.05 3.47
C THR A 2 5.61 -1.41 3.70
N GLN A 3 4.76 -0.41 3.56
CA GLN A 3 3.33 -0.58 3.70
C GLN A 3 2.73 -0.22 2.36
N ASN A 4 2.06 -1.18 1.73
CA ASN A 4 1.32 -0.92 0.51
C ASN A 4 -0.12 -0.56 0.91
N PHE A 5 -0.67 0.44 0.25
CA PHE A 5 -2.10 0.70 0.22
C PHE A 5 -2.69 -0.29 -0.79
N GLN A 6 -3.85 -0.94 -0.63
CA GLN A 6 -4.98 -0.73 0.25
C GLN A 6 -5.95 -1.87 -0.04
N THR A 7 -6.16 -2.83 0.84
CA THR A 7 -7.19 -3.84 0.54
C THR A 7 -8.57 -3.26 0.83
N ARG A 8 -9.58 -3.60 0.02
CA ARG A 8 -10.99 -3.56 0.42
C ARG A 8 -11.06 -4.47 1.65
N GLY A 9 -11.28 -3.88 2.82
CA GLY A 9 -10.99 -4.52 4.08
C GLY A 9 -11.69 -5.87 4.23
N ASP A 10 -10.91 -6.92 4.40
CA ASP A 10 -11.36 -8.05 5.20
C ASP A 10 -11.34 -7.56 6.65
N THR A 11 -12.53 -7.48 7.27
CA THR A 11 -12.80 -6.70 8.49
C THR A 11 -12.23 -7.32 9.78
N LYS A 12 -11.34 -8.32 9.63
CA LYS A 12 -10.82 -9.17 10.72
C LYS A 12 -10.04 -8.40 11.80
N TRP A 13 -9.49 -7.23 11.48
CA TRP A 13 -8.70 -6.39 12.40
C TRP A 13 -9.44 -5.16 12.95
N LEU A 14 -10.68 -4.89 12.51
CA LEU A 14 -11.49 -3.81 13.07
C LEU A 14 -12.09 -4.24 14.42
N PRO A 15 -12.24 -3.32 15.40
CA PRO A 15 -13.05 -3.59 16.58
C PRO A 15 -14.42 -4.09 16.13
N LYS A 16 -14.82 -5.28 16.59
CA LYS A 16 -16.17 -5.82 16.34
C LYS A 16 -17.17 -4.95 17.12
N ILE A 17 -17.58 -3.82 16.56
CA ILE A 17 -18.69 -3.05 17.10
C ILE A 17 -19.94 -3.91 16.90
N ARG A 18 -20.41 -4.55 17.97
CA ARG A 18 -21.62 -5.39 17.93
C ARG A 18 -22.81 -4.51 17.51
N GLY A 19 -23.51 -4.92 16.46
CA GLY A 19 -24.90 -4.49 16.22
C GLY A 19 -25.15 -3.31 15.28
N SER A 20 -24.15 -2.71 14.63
CA SER A 20 -24.41 -1.68 13.60
C SER A 20 -24.26 -2.23 12.19
N ASN A 21 -25.25 -2.00 11.33
CA ASN A 21 -25.24 -2.33 9.90
C ASN A 21 -24.23 -1.46 9.08
N LEU A 22 -23.29 -0.81 9.77
CA LEU A 22 -22.27 0.10 9.21
C LEU A 22 -21.20 -0.64 8.41
N PHE A 23 -21.08 -1.96 8.59
CA PHE A 23 -20.09 -2.81 7.93
C PHE A 23 -20.31 -2.95 6.41
N LYS A 24 -21.49 -2.57 5.90
CA LYS A 24 -21.80 -2.55 4.46
C LYS A 24 -21.43 -1.24 3.76
N TYR A 25 -21.25 -0.16 4.54
CA TYR A 25 -21.10 1.22 4.03
C TYR A 25 -19.72 1.83 4.32
N THR A 26 -18.90 1.19 5.13
CA THR A 26 -17.59 1.72 5.50
C THR A 26 -16.55 1.34 4.44
N ASN A 27 -16.34 2.25 3.47
CA ASN A 27 -15.20 2.25 2.54
C ASN A 27 -13.89 2.57 3.29
N ILE A 28 -13.60 1.84 4.37
CA ILE A 28 -12.39 2.05 5.16
C ILE A 28 -11.21 1.50 4.40
N LYS A 29 -10.16 2.30 4.38
CA LYS A 29 -8.96 2.11 3.60
C LYS A 29 -7.78 1.98 4.55
N VAL A 30 -7.14 0.81 4.53
CA VAL A 30 -6.08 0.48 5.50
C VAL A 30 -4.73 0.29 4.80
N TRP A 31 -3.66 0.56 5.54
CA TRP A 31 -2.30 0.24 5.14
C TRP A 31 -1.98 -1.19 5.52
N VAL A 32 -1.48 -1.99 4.57
CA VAL A 32 -1.12 -3.38 4.80
C VAL A 32 0.39 -3.52 4.63
N SER A 33 1.06 -4.03 5.67
CA SER A 33 2.49 -4.30 5.64
C SER A 33 2.79 -5.41 4.63
N THR A 34 3.76 -5.19 3.76
CA THR A 34 4.19 -6.16 2.76
C THR A 34 5.64 -5.89 2.35
N SER A 35 6.25 -6.81 1.60
CA SER A 35 7.66 -6.77 1.24
C SER A 35 7.84 -7.16 -0.22
N GLY A 36 8.84 -6.56 -0.89
CA GLY A 36 9.13 -6.82 -2.29
C GLY A 36 7.98 -6.47 -3.23
N GLY A 37 7.72 -7.33 -4.22
CA GLY A 37 6.63 -7.20 -5.20
C GLY A 37 5.28 -7.76 -4.73
N LYS A 38 5.13 -8.15 -3.45
CA LYS A 38 3.85 -8.70 -2.97
C LYS A 38 2.83 -7.57 -2.84
N ILE A 39 1.82 -7.56 -3.72
CA ILE A 39 0.71 -6.61 -3.67
C ILE A 39 -0.50 -7.31 -3.04
N PRO A 40 -1.08 -6.74 -1.96
CA PRO A 40 -2.22 -7.37 -1.30
C PRO A 40 -3.49 -7.22 -2.14
N ASP A 41 -4.42 -8.17 -2.00
CA ASP A 41 -5.66 -8.19 -2.78
C ASP A 41 -6.46 -6.91 -2.63
N ASN A 42 -7.07 -6.44 -3.72
CA ASN A 42 -7.84 -5.20 -3.76
C ASN A 42 -7.02 -3.90 -3.56
N ALA A 43 -5.68 -3.95 -3.57
CA ALA A 43 -4.83 -2.76 -3.58
C ALA A 43 -5.31 -1.73 -4.61
N ILE A 44 -5.34 -0.44 -4.23
CA ILE A 44 -5.71 0.63 -5.18
C ILE A 44 -4.63 0.72 -6.25
N ARG A 45 -5.06 0.41 -7.48
CA ARG A 45 -4.32 0.75 -8.70
C ARG A 45 -4.36 2.26 -8.88
N THR A 46 -3.20 2.87 -9.00
CA THR A 46 -3.08 4.34 -9.15
C THR A 46 -2.45 4.79 -10.45
N GLY A 47 -1.88 3.87 -11.21
CA GLY A 47 -1.31 4.21 -12.51
C GLY A 47 -0.63 3.04 -13.17
N TYR A 48 0.17 3.38 -14.16
CA TYR A 48 0.91 2.46 -15.00
C TYR A 48 2.31 3.03 -15.24
N GLU A 49 3.29 2.15 -15.39
CA GLU A 49 4.57 2.49 -16.00
C GLU A 49 4.39 2.74 -17.51
N LYS A 50 5.46 3.24 -18.15
CA LYS A 50 5.48 3.48 -19.60
C LYS A 50 5.17 2.23 -20.42
N ASP A 51 5.55 1.05 -19.92
CA ASP A 51 5.29 -0.25 -20.56
C ASP A 51 3.93 -0.87 -20.19
N GLY A 52 3.06 -0.12 -19.51
CA GLY A 52 1.71 -0.55 -19.14
C GLY A 52 1.65 -1.40 -17.87
N LYS A 53 2.76 -1.61 -17.15
CA LYS A 53 2.72 -2.38 -15.90
C LYS A 53 2.09 -1.59 -14.76
N LEU A 54 1.28 -2.26 -13.96
CA LEU A 54 0.48 -1.64 -12.89
C LEU A 54 1.32 -1.04 -11.76
N LEU A 55 0.88 0.13 -11.28
CA LEU A 55 1.42 0.78 -10.09
C LEU A 55 0.36 0.94 -9.00
N PHE A 56 0.83 0.83 -7.76
CA PHE A 56 0.05 0.96 -6.53
C PHE A 56 0.76 1.93 -5.58
N ILE A 57 0.00 2.49 -4.63
CA ILE A 57 0.56 3.35 -3.59
C ILE A 57 1.28 2.50 -2.53
N ALA A 58 2.50 2.89 -2.21
CA ALA A 58 3.24 2.43 -1.06
C ALA A 58 3.58 3.59 -0.11
N ARG A 59 4.03 3.25 1.09
CA ARG A 59 4.77 4.14 1.98
C ARG A 59 5.85 3.36 2.71
N ALA A 60 6.96 4.03 2.99
CA ALA A 60 8.03 3.48 3.82
C ALA A 60 8.58 4.57 4.73
N LYS A 61 9.31 4.16 5.78
CA LYS A 61 10.03 5.13 6.62
C LYS A 61 11.33 5.56 5.94
N MET A 62 11.43 6.84 5.60
CA MET A 62 12.69 7.50 5.24
C MET A 62 13.12 8.39 6.40
N ARG A 63 14.30 8.10 6.98
CA ARG A 63 14.82 8.80 8.17
C ARG A 63 13.78 8.94 9.29
N GLY A 64 13.05 7.85 9.59
CA GLY A 64 12.04 7.81 10.64
C GLY A 64 10.66 8.39 10.27
N LYS A 65 10.53 9.09 9.14
CA LYS A 65 9.25 9.67 8.69
C LYS A 65 8.60 8.81 7.61
N TRP A 66 7.28 8.67 7.64
CA TRP A 66 6.54 8.00 6.58
C TRP A 66 6.54 8.86 5.31
N THR A 67 6.97 8.27 4.20
CA THR A 67 7.00 8.91 2.88
C THR A 67 6.24 8.03 1.90
N SER A 68 5.40 8.63 1.06
CA SER A 68 4.69 7.94 -0.01
C SER A 68 5.66 7.45 -1.10
N ALA A 69 5.27 6.38 -1.78
CA ALA A 69 6.04 5.71 -2.82
C ALA A 69 5.12 5.06 -3.86
N LYS A 70 5.73 4.57 -4.94
CA LYS A 70 5.10 3.61 -5.85
C LYS A 70 5.61 2.19 -5.56
N CYS A 71 4.77 1.19 -5.83
CA CYS A 71 5.15 -0.21 -5.84
C CYS A 71 4.39 -0.97 -6.95
N GLY A 72 4.82 -2.19 -7.26
CA GLY A 72 4.17 -3.03 -8.25
C GLY A 72 4.67 -4.47 -8.18
N PRO A 73 3.94 -5.44 -8.77
CA PRO A 73 4.28 -6.86 -8.69
C PRO A 73 5.68 -7.22 -9.21
N TYR A 74 6.15 -6.46 -10.19
CA TYR A 74 7.44 -6.62 -10.87
C TYR A 74 8.56 -5.77 -10.24
N LEU A 75 8.26 -4.95 -9.24
CA LEU A 75 9.24 -4.13 -8.55
C LEU A 75 9.79 -4.89 -7.34
N PRO A 76 11.11 -4.82 -7.06
CA PRO A 76 11.74 -5.51 -5.93
C PRO A 76 11.40 -4.89 -4.56
N GLY A 77 10.57 -3.83 -4.51
CA GLY A 77 10.21 -3.08 -3.31
C GLY A 77 9.45 -1.80 -3.63
N ALA A 78 9.28 -0.94 -2.63
CA ALA A 78 8.72 0.40 -2.78
C ALA A 78 9.78 1.39 -3.27
N TYR A 79 9.44 2.17 -4.28
CA TYR A 79 10.30 3.18 -4.89
C TYR A 79 9.92 4.54 -4.31
N ILE A 80 10.77 5.05 -3.41
CA ILE A 80 10.54 6.28 -2.63
C ILE A 80 11.28 7.45 -3.27
N PRO A 81 10.61 8.56 -3.61
CA PRO A 81 11.28 9.80 -3.96
C PRO A 81 11.92 10.40 -2.71
N TYR A 82 13.25 10.54 -2.72
CA TYR A 82 14.00 11.13 -1.61
C TYR A 82 15.25 11.84 -2.12
N ASN A 83 15.40 13.11 -1.77
CA ASN A 83 16.57 13.92 -2.14
C ASN A 83 16.89 13.86 -3.66
N CYS A 84 15.87 14.09 -4.49
CA CYS A 84 15.95 14.03 -5.96
C CYS A 84 16.40 12.67 -6.53
N LYS A 85 16.35 11.61 -5.73
CA LYS A 85 16.67 10.24 -6.13
C LYS A 85 15.51 9.31 -5.82
N GLU A 86 15.51 8.18 -6.50
CA GLU A 86 14.60 7.09 -6.24
C GLU A 86 15.30 6.02 -5.40
N ILE A 87 14.80 5.76 -4.19
CA ILE A 87 15.36 4.82 -3.24
C ILE A 87 14.44 3.62 -3.10
N ILE A 88 14.99 2.41 -3.24
CA ILE A 88 14.22 1.17 -3.13
C ILE A 88 14.24 0.68 -1.68
N VAL A 89 13.06 0.52 -1.08
CA VAL A 89 12.88 -0.10 0.24
C VAL A 89 12.19 -1.46 0.05
N LYS A 90 12.75 -2.54 0.61
CA LYS A 90 12.29 -3.92 0.35
C LYS A 90 11.49 -4.56 1.50
N ASN A 91 11.70 -4.09 2.73
CA ASN A 91 11.25 -4.69 3.99
C ASN A 91 10.00 -4.04 4.50
#